data_AF-A0A654BLM7-F1
#
_entry.id   AF-A0A654BLM7-F1
#
_cell.length_a   1.000
_cell.length_b   1.000
_cell.length_c   1.000
_cell.angle_alpha   90.00
_cell.angle_beta   90.00
_cell.angle_gamma   90.00
#
_symmetry.space_group_name_H-M   'P 1'
#
loop_
_entity.id
_entity.type
_entity.pdbx_description
1 polymer ?
#
loop_
_entity_poly.entity_id
_entity_poly.type
_entity_poly.pdbx_seq_one_letter_code
_entity_poly.pdbx_strand_id
1 'polypeptide(L)'
;MSELRLLPVRLRPEPGEHFSAYLLRLAVANGRSSVKELFSTLRIGGSKAQNHQSPDTQAALAGWLGLSPAELSGYVVRDEILAKVTAHDSARIYRNLELRVPRICTACLREKKRIPAYFGQLPFTHCYEHRHNLIHACPHCNDQFEWSEELFECRCPSCNVTLLGSTSPVTLPAYASELHVRLSDQRGLNHFIRDLLLALQCVLEPLSSDLSVRERPPTEVARWPLLLGQAYALLNDSTAMESWAEACRAHRSPTAAIGASAVYLPIYALKEKLALPWPLRDFDCSAGRRSLNGRTEESPTLLAPVDHRLLSQVLGCEPAQILPLIESSSLQGLIGHRSVRDACFDLVTLAKQIEQLETVASGQIIDMVHAARIASAHGGHMGHVLAGILLKEIPFRPKSDRKALLDGAFVGVDGLLAWMAKHLASLETAHCTLLDTIAITGMNKQEITTACSLGLIKPLGWKRELCFQGGEISRLLSSHISIKRWSKISGIPARRALASLTGSSFEAAIGGVLYSRTEELDSWLNRFTSR
;
A
#
# COMPACT_ATOMS: atom_id res chain seq x y z
N MET A 1 -37.83 -36.64 -19.62
CA MET A 1 -37.07 -36.79 -18.36
C MET A 1 -35.76 -37.48 -18.71
N SER A 2 -34.62 -36.79 -18.72
CA SER A 2 -33.34 -37.44 -19.00
C SER A 2 -33.02 -38.41 -17.87
N GLU A 3 -32.74 -39.67 -18.19
CA GLU A 3 -32.24 -40.65 -17.22
C GLU A 3 -31.13 -40.02 -16.37
N LEU A 4 -31.29 -40.07 -15.05
CA LEU A 4 -30.29 -39.63 -14.09
C LEU A 4 -29.03 -40.45 -14.32
N ARG A 5 -28.04 -39.86 -15.00
CA ARG A 5 -26.74 -40.48 -15.18
C ARG A 5 -26.00 -40.36 -13.85
N LEU A 6 -25.92 -41.46 -13.12
CA LEU A 6 -25.21 -41.55 -11.85
C LEU A 6 -23.88 -42.28 -12.05
N LEU A 7 -22.90 -41.96 -11.21
CA LEU A 7 -21.65 -42.73 -11.16
C LEU A 7 -21.92 -44.16 -10.62
N PRO A 8 -21.24 -45.20 -11.14
CA PRO A 8 -21.31 -46.56 -10.61
C PRO A 8 -20.91 -46.64 -9.14
N VAL A 9 -19.79 -46.00 -8.77
CA VAL A 9 -19.32 -45.88 -7.40
C VAL A 9 -19.45 -44.43 -6.93
N ARG A 10 -20.18 -44.21 -5.85
CA ARG A 10 -20.53 -42.87 -5.33
C ARG A 10 -19.95 -42.66 -3.94
N LEU A 11 -18.62 -42.67 -3.85
CA LEU A 11 -17.95 -42.36 -2.59
C LEU A 11 -18.39 -40.98 -2.09
N ARG A 12 -18.67 -40.88 -0.79
CA ARG A 12 -18.93 -39.60 -0.12
C ARG A 12 -17.59 -39.03 0.36
N PRO A 13 -17.40 -37.70 0.32
CA PRO A 13 -16.24 -37.09 0.96
C PRO A 13 -16.26 -37.37 2.45
N GLU A 14 -15.11 -37.70 3.02
CA GLU A 14 -15.00 -37.79 4.47
C GLU A 14 -14.99 -36.39 5.10
N PRO A 15 -15.57 -36.20 6.31
CA PRO A 15 -15.50 -34.92 7.00
C PRO A 15 -14.07 -34.43 7.15
N GLY A 16 -13.80 -33.22 6.64
CA GLY A 16 -12.49 -32.59 6.66
C GLY A 16 -11.48 -33.15 5.65
N GLU A 17 -11.91 -33.93 4.66
CA GLU A 17 -11.05 -34.39 3.57
C GLU A 17 -10.80 -33.28 2.53
N HIS A 18 -9.56 -33.20 2.04
CA HIS A 18 -9.19 -32.30 0.96
C HIS A 18 -9.93 -32.65 -0.32
N PHE A 19 -10.60 -31.67 -0.94
CA PHE A 19 -11.50 -31.95 -2.06
C PHE A 19 -10.80 -32.61 -3.26
N SER A 20 -9.59 -32.17 -3.62
CA SER A 20 -8.82 -32.83 -4.70
C SER A 20 -8.43 -34.27 -4.36
N ALA A 21 -8.20 -34.59 -3.08
CA ALA A 21 -7.92 -35.95 -2.64
C ALA A 21 -9.19 -36.82 -2.75
N TYR A 22 -10.34 -36.29 -2.32
CA TYR A 22 -11.64 -36.93 -2.51
C TYR A 22 -11.93 -37.22 -3.99
N LEU A 23 -11.75 -36.23 -4.87
CA LEU A 23 -11.99 -36.40 -6.30
C LEU A 23 -11.12 -37.48 -6.91
N LEU A 24 -9.87 -37.59 -6.46
CA LEU A 24 -8.94 -38.61 -6.92
C LEU A 24 -9.36 -40.00 -6.42
N ARG A 25 -9.74 -40.15 -5.15
CA ARG A 25 -10.33 -41.39 -4.63
C ARG A 25 -11.57 -41.81 -5.40
N LEU A 26 -12.44 -40.84 -5.72
CA LEU A 26 -13.64 -41.07 -6.50
C LEU A 26 -13.31 -41.53 -7.94
N ALA A 27 -12.28 -40.94 -8.56
CA ALA A 27 -11.80 -41.32 -9.88
C ALA A 27 -11.29 -42.76 -9.88
N VAL A 28 -10.38 -43.10 -8.95
CA VAL A 28 -9.81 -44.44 -8.79
C VAL A 28 -10.90 -45.49 -8.57
N ALA A 29 -11.85 -45.21 -7.67
CA ALA A 29 -12.96 -46.11 -7.37
C ALA A 29 -13.92 -46.34 -8.57
N ASN A 30 -13.90 -45.46 -9.58
CA ASN A 30 -14.64 -45.62 -10.82
C ASN A 30 -13.76 -46.04 -12.00
N GLY A 31 -12.56 -46.58 -11.74
CA GLY A 31 -11.65 -47.09 -12.77
C GLY A 31 -11.12 -45.98 -13.69
N ARG A 32 -10.74 -44.83 -13.11
CA ARG A 32 -10.10 -43.71 -13.80
C ARG A 32 -8.75 -43.43 -13.16
N SER A 33 -7.74 -43.15 -13.98
CA SER A 33 -6.37 -42.91 -13.51
C SER A 33 -6.16 -41.50 -12.96
N SER A 34 -7.07 -40.57 -13.25
CA SER A 34 -6.95 -39.18 -12.83
C SER A 34 -8.30 -38.46 -12.69
N VAL A 35 -8.30 -37.35 -11.97
CA VAL A 35 -9.46 -36.44 -11.88
C VAL A 35 -9.85 -35.89 -13.26
N LYS A 36 -8.87 -35.66 -14.14
CA LYS A 36 -9.11 -35.20 -15.51
C LYS A 36 -9.90 -36.22 -16.33
N GLU A 37 -9.55 -37.50 -16.23
CA GLU A 37 -10.29 -38.58 -16.90
C GLU A 37 -11.71 -38.74 -16.33
N LEU A 38 -11.87 -38.63 -15.01
CA LEU A 38 -13.18 -38.62 -14.37
C LEU A 38 -14.02 -37.46 -14.93
N PHE A 39 -13.51 -36.23 -14.90
CA PHE A 39 -14.24 -35.05 -15.38
C PHE A 39 -14.58 -35.15 -16.87
N SER A 40 -13.68 -35.67 -17.69
CA SER A 40 -13.96 -35.96 -19.10
C SER A 40 -15.13 -36.94 -19.26
N THR A 41 -15.15 -38.02 -18.47
CA THR A 41 -16.25 -39.00 -18.46
C THR A 41 -17.58 -38.35 -18.07
N LEU A 42 -17.54 -37.47 -17.07
CA LEU A 42 -18.71 -36.74 -16.57
C LEU A 42 -19.12 -35.55 -17.44
N ARG A 43 -18.37 -35.27 -18.52
CA ARG A 43 -18.52 -34.10 -19.40
C ARG A 43 -18.44 -32.77 -18.64
N ILE A 44 -17.62 -32.73 -17.58
CA ILE A 44 -17.27 -31.52 -16.84
C ILE A 44 -16.02 -30.93 -17.51
N GLY A 45 -16.21 -29.86 -18.30
CA GLY A 45 -15.13 -29.24 -19.10
C GLY A 45 -15.08 -27.72 -18.95
N GLY A 46 -14.14 -27.10 -19.67
CA GLY A 46 -13.96 -25.64 -19.69
C GLY A 46 -13.50 -25.07 -18.35
N SER A 47 -13.98 -23.86 -18.01
CA SER A 47 -13.66 -23.18 -16.75
C SER A 47 -14.00 -24.02 -15.50
N LYS A 48 -15.01 -24.90 -15.59
CA LYS A 48 -15.40 -25.82 -14.51
C LYS A 48 -14.34 -26.88 -14.19
N ALA A 49 -13.57 -27.32 -15.20
CA ALA A 49 -12.51 -28.30 -14.99
C ALA A 49 -11.21 -27.67 -14.44
N GLN A 50 -11.04 -26.35 -14.53
CA GLN A 50 -9.83 -25.65 -14.09
C GLN A 50 -9.80 -25.33 -12.59
N ASN A 51 -10.97 -25.19 -11.96
CA ASN A 51 -11.09 -24.99 -10.52
C ASN A 51 -12.03 -26.04 -9.94
N HIS A 52 -11.45 -27.13 -9.43
CA HIS A 52 -12.20 -28.25 -8.87
C HIS A 52 -13.15 -27.81 -7.75
N GLN A 53 -12.77 -26.82 -6.95
CA GLN A 53 -13.58 -26.34 -5.83
C GLN A 53 -14.67 -25.34 -6.22
N SER A 54 -14.82 -24.97 -7.50
CA SER A 54 -15.80 -23.96 -7.90
C SER A 54 -17.24 -24.44 -7.63
N PRO A 55 -18.18 -23.54 -7.27
CA PRO A 55 -19.59 -23.91 -7.05
C PRO A 55 -20.20 -24.64 -8.25
N ASP A 56 -19.84 -24.24 -9.46
CA ASP A 56 -20.32 -24.87 -10.70
C ASP A 56 -19.82 -26.32 -10.85
N THR A 57 -18.56 -26.56 -10.48
CA THR A 57 -17.96 -27.90 -10.51
C THR A 57 -18.58 -28.79 -9.46
N GLN A 58 -18.77 -28.28 -8.24
CA GLN A 58 -19.45 -28.99 -7.16
C GLN A 58 -20.90 -29.31 -7.55
N ALA A 59 -21.64 -28.36 -8.11
CA ALA A 59 -23.02 -28.58 -8.54
C ALA A 59 -23.12 -29.62 -9.65
N ALA A 60 -22.23 -29.57 -10.65
CA ALA A 60 -22.16 -30.57 -11.70
C ALA A 60 -21.86 -31.97 -11.13
N LEU A 61 -20.88 -32.08 -10.22
CA LEU A 61 -20.51 -33.34 -9.59
C LEU A 61 -21.62 -33.90 -8.68
N ALA A 62 -22.31 -33.04 -7.94
CA ALA A 62 -23.39 -33.44 -7.02
C ALA A 62 -24.48 -34.24 -7.74
N GLY A 63 -24.87 -33.82 -8.95
CA GLY A 63 -25.83 -34.55 -9.79
C GLY A 63 -25.39 -35.99 -10.08
N TRP A 64 -24.11 -36.19 -10.42
CA TRP A 64 -23.53 -37.52 -10.68
C TRP A 64 -23.44 -38.41 -9.44
N LEU A 65 -23.36 -37.78 -8.26
CA LEU A 65 -23.32 -38.46 -6.96
C LEU A 65 -24.72 -38.72 -6.38
N GLY A 66 -25.78 -38.28 -7.04
CA GLY A 66 -27.14 -38.32 -6.51
C GLY A 66 -27.28 -37.49 -5.23
N LEU A 67 -26.62 -36.32 -5.19
CA LEU A 67 -26.71 -35.34 -4.12
C LEU A 67 -27.24 -34.02 -4.67
N SER A 68 -27.82 -33.22 -3.78
CA SER A 68 -27.96 -31.79 -4.03
C SER A 68 -26.59 -31.08 -3.92
N PRO A 69 -26.40 -29.94 -4.62
CA PRO A 69 -25.20 -29.13 -4.47
C PRO A 69 -24.93 -28.70 -3.01
N ALA A 70 -25.99 -28.43 -2.25
CA ALA A 70 -25.89 -28.04 -0.84
C ALA A 70 -25.38 -29.19 0.04
N GLU A 71 -25.83 -30.42 -0.20
CA GLU A 71 -25.32 -31.59 0.53
C GLU A 71 -23.83 -31.82 0.24
N LEU A 72 -23.42 -31.77 -1.03
CA LEU A 72 -22.00 -31.95 -1.39
C LEU A 72 -21.12 -30.85 -0.77
N SER A 73 -21.52 -29.59 -0.89
CA SER A 73 -20.81 -28.45 -0.29
C SER A 73 -20.70 -28.60 1.24
N GLY A 74 -21.77 -29.09 1.88
CA GLY A 74 -21.80 -29.40 3.29
C GLY A 74 -20.80 -30.47 3.73
N TYR A 75 -20.32 -31.36 2.86
CA TYR A 75 -19.21 -32.28 3.17
C TYR A 75 -17.84 -31.63 3.03
N VAL A 76 -17.66 -30.80 2.00
CA VAL A 76 -16.38 -30.12 1.69
C VAL A 76 -16.00 -29.09 2.77
N VAL A 77 -16.98 -28.42 3.37
CA VAL A 77 -16.77 -27.34 4.35
C VAL A 77 -16.58 -27.85 5.80
N ARG A 78 -16.74 -29.15 6.08
CA ARG A 78 -16.72 -29.72 7.45
C ARG A 78 -15.36 -29.79 8.14
N ASP A 79 -14.32 -29.15 7.63
CA ASP A 79 -13.04 -29.05 8.33
C ASP A 79 -13.15 -27.99 9.45
N GLU A 80 -13.07 -28.41 10.71
CA GLU A 80 -13.21 -27.53 11.88
C GLU A 80 -12.17 -26.42 11.94
N ILE A 81 -10.99 -26.62 11.33
CA ILE A 81 -9.93 -25.61 11.25
C ILE A 81 -10.29 -24.62 10.16
N LEU A 82 -10.66 -25.09 8.96
CA LEU A 82 -11.00 -24.21 7.85
C LEU A 82 -12.28 -23.43 8.06
N ALA A 83 -13.24 -23.95 8.84
CA ALA A 83 -14.43 -23.21 9.24
C ALA A 83 -14.09 -21.88 9.96
N LYS A 84 -12.90 -21.79 10.54
CA LYS A 84 -12.39 -20.61 11.27
C LYS A 84 -11.48 -19.73 10.41
N VAL A 85 -11.10 -20.18 9.22
CA VAL A 85 -10.24 -19.43 8.31
C VAL A 85 -11.11 -18.84 7.21
N THR A 86 -11.02 -17.53 7.02
CA THR A 86 -11.68 -16.87 5.90
C THR A 86 -11.04 -17.37 4.60
N ALA A 87 -11.79 -18.12 3.78
CA ALA A 87 -11.25 -18.74 2.57
C ALA A 87 -10.75 -17.70 1.55
N HIS A 88 -11.51 -16.63 1.33
CA HIS A 88 -11.14 -15.51 0.47
C HIS A 88 -11.22 -14.19 1.25
N ASP A 89 -10.10 -13.51 1.43
CA ASP A 89 -10.02 -12.26 2.21
C ASP A 89 -9.35 -11.17 1.38
N SER A 90 -10.08 -10.11 1.05
CA SER A 90 -9.60 -8.98 0.26
C SER A 90 -8.58 -8.11 1.00
N ALA A 91 -8.50 -8.22 2.33
CA ALA A 91 -7.53 -7.51 3.16
C ALA A 91 -6.20 -8.27 3.30
N ARG A 92 -6.10 -9.53 2.85
CA ARG A 92 -4.83 -10.27 2.82
C ARG A 92 -4.03 -9.96 1.58
N ILE A 93 -2.72 -10.05 1.70
CA ILE A 93 -1.82 -9.98 0.54
C ILE A 93 -2.05 -11.15 -0.43
N TYR A 94 -2.41 -12.33 0.08
CA TYR A 94 -2.88 -13.45 -0.73
C TYR A 94 -4.36 -13.67 -0.44
N ARG A 95 -5.22 -13.34 -1.40
CA ARG A 95 -6.68 -13.44 -1.20
C ARG A 95 -7.10 -14.88 -0.96
N ASN A 96 -6.61 -15.80 -1.79
CA ASN A 96 -6.79 -17.23 -1.64
C ASN A 96 -5.50 -17.86 -1.08
N LEU A 97 -5.63 -18.67 -0.02
CA LEU A 97 -4.50 -19.34 0.64
C LEU A 97 -4.22 -20.74 0.09
N GLU A 98 -5.06 -21.24 -0.82
CA GLU A 98 -4.97 -22.57 -1.38
C GLU A 98 -3.71 -22.74 -2.23
N LEU A 99 -2.92 -23.74 -1.89
CA LEU A 99 -1.81 -24.24 -2.67
C LEU A 99 -2.32 -25.31 -3.63
N ARG A 100 -1.83 -25.29 -4.87
CA ARG A 100 -2.23 -26.26 -5.90
C ARG A 100 -1.51 -27.60 -5.81
N VAL A 101 -0.52 -27.69 -4.93
CA VAL A 101 0.35 -28.85 -4.77
C VAL A 101 -0.13 -29.70 -3.59
N PRO A 102 -0.23 -31.03 -3.76
CA PRO A 102 -0.54 -31.92 -2.64
C PRO A 102 0.55 -31.83 -1.58
N ARG A 103 0.11 -31.63 -0.34
CA ARG A 103 0.96 -31.72 0.85
C ARG A 103 0.47 -32.88 1.69
N ILE A 104 1.40 -33.70 2.18
CA ILE A 104 1.05 -34.96 2.83
C ILE A 104 1.74 -35.13 4.18
N CYS A 105 1.11 -35.91 5.03
CA CYS A 105 1.70 -36.54 6.19
C CYS A 105 1.66 -38.05 5.96
N THR A 106 2.82 -38.72 5.97
CA THR A 106 2.88 -40.16 5.66
C THR A 106 2.24 -40.99 6.77
N ALA A 107 2.14 -40.48 8.00
CA ALA A 107 1.39 -41.12 9.08
C ALA A 107 -0.14 -41.07 8.83
N CYS A 108 -0.70 -39.91 8.45
CA CYS A 108 -2.12 -39.80 8.07
C CYS A 108 -2.49 -40.74 6.91
N LEU A 109 -1.64 -40.79 5.88
CA LEU A 109 -1.87 -41.64 4.72
C LEU A 109 -1.85 -43.12 5.08
N ARG A 110 -0.89 -43.55 5.92
CA ARG A 110 -0.79 -44.93 6.39
C ARG A 110 -2.00 -45.35 7.23
N GLU A 111 -2.49 -44.47 8.10
CA GLU A 111 -3.58 -44.80 9.04
C GLU A 111 -4.97 -44.72 8.41
N LYS A 112 -5.21 -43.68 7.59
CA LYS A 112 -6.57 -43.32 7.14
C LYS A 112 -6.69 -43.20 5.61
N LYS A 113 -5.58 -43.28 4.86
CA LYS A 113 -5.52 -42.96 3.41
C LYS A 113 -6.21 -41.63 3.07
N ARG A 114 -6.10 -40.66 3.96
CA ARG A 114 -6.81 -39.37 3.89
C ARG A 114 -5.83 -38.21 3.97
N ILE A 115 -6.13 -37.15 3.22
CA ILE A 115 -5.43 -35.87 3.28
C ILE A 115 -6.42 -34.83 3.86
N PRO A 116 -6.17 -34.27 5.05
CA PRO A 116 -7.00 -33.21 5.63
C PRO A 116 -7.09 -31.96 4.74
N ALA A 117 -8.24 -31.29 4.71
CA ALA A 117 -8.47 -30.14 3.84
C ALA A 117 -7.55 -28.96 4.18
N TYR A 118 -7.24 -28.73 5.46
CA TYR A 118 -6.31 -27.69 5.85
C TYR A 118 -4.88 -27.90 5.34
N PHE A 119 -4.49 -29.11 4.92
CA PHE A 119 -3.22 -29.35 4.23
C PHE A 119 -3.16 -28.63 2.88
N GLY A 120 -4.26 -28.11 2.33
CA GLY A 120 -4.25 -27.27 1.15
C GLY A 120 -3.89 -25.80 1.42
N GLN A 121 -3.93 -25.33 2.67
CA GLN A 121 -3.84 -23.89 2.98
C GLN A 121 -2.46 -23.47 3.47
N LEU A 122 -1.84 -22.47 2.81
CA LEU A 122 -0.44 -22.07 3.03
C LEU A 122 0.03 -22.00 4.50
N PRO A 123 -0.68 -21.31 5.43
CA PRO A 123 -0.20 -21.16 6.81
C PRO A 123 0.00 -22.49 7.55
N PHE A 124 -0.74 -23.52 7.14
CA PHE A 124 -0.73 -24.83 7.76
C PHE A 124 0.34 -25.70 7.12
N THR A 125 1.47 -25.79 7.79
CA THR A 125 2.71 -26.43 7.31
C THR A 125 3.01 -27.74 8.02
N HIS A 126 2.21 -28.07 9.03
CA HIS A 126 2.39 -29.22 9.90
C HIS A 126 1.06 -29.95 10.05
N CYS A 127 1.14 -31.27 10.25
CA CYS A 127 -0.01 -32.07 10.65
C CYS A 127 -0.28 -31.88 12.15
N TYR A 128 -1.50 -31.51 12.53
CA TYR A 128 -1.86 -31.37 13.94
C TYR A 128 -2.16 -32.70 14.64
N GLU A 129 -2.53 -33.74 13.89
CA GLU A 129 -2.77 -35.08 14.45
C GLU A 129 -1.44 -35.75 14.87
N HIS A 130 -0.45 -35.75 13.98
CA HIS A 130 0.84 -36.44 14.20
C HIS A 130 1.99 -35.52 14.59
N ARG A 131 1.84 -34.19 14.45
CA ARG A 131 2.93 -33.20 14.61
C ARG A 131 4.10 -33.43 13.67
N HIS A 132 3.81 -33.82 12.43
CA HIS A 132 4.82 -34.00 11.38
C HIS A 132 4.89 -32.79 10.46
N ASN A 133 6.07 -32.51 9.89
CA ASN A 133 6.20 -31.60 8.75
C ASN A 133 5.39 -32.13 7.56
N LEU A 134 4.63 -31.25 6.91
CA LEU A 134 3.99 -31.59 5.64
C LEU A 134 5.01 -31.50 4.51
N ILE A 135 5.17 -32.58 3.76
CA ILE A 135 6.02 -32.64 2.57
C ILE A 135 5.18 -32.46 1.32
N HIS A 136 5.74 -31.82 0.31
CA HIS A 136 5.10 -31.53 -0.98
C HIS A 136 6.00 -31.88 -2.16
N ALA A 137 7.14 -32.50 -1.89
CA ALA A 137 8.09 -33.00 -2.86
C ALA A 137 8.71 -34.29 -2.31
N CYS A 138 9.16 -35.15 -3.22
CA CYS A 138 9.81 -36.40 -2.84
C CYS A 138 11.20 -36.10 -2.24
N PRO A 139 11.55 -36.62 -1.05
CA PRO A 139 12.88 -36.43 -0.50
C PRO A 139 13.98 -37.21 -1.26
N HIS A 140 13.60 -38.14 -2.15
CA HIS A 140 14.55 -38.94 -2.94
C HIS A 140 14.85 -38.34 -4.31
N CYS A 141 13.82 -37.97 -5.09
CA CYS A 141 14.01 -37.40 -6.43
C CYS A 141 13.85 -35.87 -6.48
N ASN A 142 13.41 -35.23 -5.39
CA ASN A 142 13.09 -33.79 -5.29
C ASN A 142 11.95 -33.29 -6.20
N ASP A 143 11.29 -34.17 -6.94
CA ASP A 143 10.13 -33.80 -7.74
C ASP A 143 8.98 -33.37 -6.82
N GLN A 144 8.36 -32.24 -7.17
CA GLN A 144 7.13 -31.78 -6.54
C GLN A 144 6.03 -32.81 -6.75
N PHE A 145 5.23 -33.05 -5.71
CA PHE A 145 4.13 -33.99 -5.84
C PHE A 145 3.05 -33.47 -6.76
N GLU A 146 2.46 -34.39 -7.52
CA GLU A 146 1.23 -34.19 -8.26
C GLU A 146 0.12 -35.05 -7.66
N TRP A 147 -1.14 -34.67 -7.88
CA TRP A 147 -2.28 -35.46 -7.39
C TRP A 147 -2.36 -36.80 -8.15
N SER A 148 -1.86 -37.87 -7.55
CA SER A 148 -1.96 -39.23 -8.11
C SER A 148 -2.22 -40.30 -7.04
N GLU A 149 -2.72 -41.46 -7.48
CA GLU A 149 -3.12 -42.58 -6.60
C GLU A 149 -1.96 -43.10 -5.76
N GLU A 150 -0.75 -43.06 -6.30
CA GLU A 150 0.50 -43.48 -5.64
C GLU A 150 0.70 -42.79 -4.29
N LEU A 151 0.25 -41.54 -4.14
CA LEU A 151 0.33 -40.83 -2.86
C LEU A 151 -0.48 -41.53 -1.76
N PHE A 152 -1.66 -42.07 -2.06
CA PHE A 152 -2.47 -42.80 -1.07
C PHE A 152 -1.82 -44.11 -0.63
N GLU A 153 -0.98 -44.69 -1.48
CA GLU A 153 -0.17 -45.87 -1.17
C GLU A 153 1.21 -45.51 -0.60
N CYS A 154 1.41 -44.25 -0.20
CA CYS A 154 2.69 -43.73 0.29
C CYS A 154 3.85 -44.02 -0.67
N ARG A 155 3.66 -43.78 -1.97
CA ARG A 155 4.72 -43.85 -3.00
C ARG A 155 4.83 -42.52 -3.73
N CYS A 156 6.04 -42.20 -4.20
CA CYS A 156 6.27 -41.03 -5.03
C CYS A 156 5.64 -41.22 -6.42
N PRO A 157 4.84 -40.27 -6.94
CA PRO A 157 4.29 -40.35 -8.29
C PRO A 157 5.35 -40.42 -9.40
N SER A 158 6.51 -39.78 -9.20
CA SER A 158 7.55 -39.65 -10.23
C SER A 158 8.54 -40.82 -10.23
N CYS A 159 9.09 -41.17 -9.06
CA CYS A 159 10.13 -42.21 -8.95
C CYS A 159 9.64 -43.53 -8.32
N ASN A 160 8.36 -43.60 -7.92
CA ASN A 160 7.71 -44.77 -7.31
C ASN A 160 8.35 -45.30 -6.00
N VAL A 161 9.36 -44.59 -5.46
CA VAL A 161 9.98 -44.91 -4.17
C VAL A 161 8.96 -44.75 -3.04
N THR A 162 9.04 -45.62 -2.04
CA THR A 162 8.20 -45.52 -0.84
C THR A 162 8.50 -44.24 -0.07
N LEU A 163 7.45 -43.52 0.30
CA LEU A 163 7.49 -42.32 1.13
C LEU A 163 7.31 -42.66 2.62
N LEU A 164 7.20 -43.94 2.99
CA LEU A 164 7.07 -44.33 4.40
C LEU A 164 8.27 -43.83 5.21
N GLY A 165 7.99 -43.16 6.33
CA GLY A 165 9.04 -42.55 7.17
C GLY A 165 9.62 -41.24 6.60
N SER A 166 9.14 -40.76 5.45
CA SER A 166 9.59 -39.47 4.88
C SER A 166 9.08 -38.26 5.65
N THR A 167 8.06 -38.42 6.51
CA THR A 167 7.70 -37.41 7.52
C THR A 167 7.97 -37.92 8.92
N SER A 168 8.53 -37.05 9.76
CA SER A 168 8.88 -37.34 11.14
C SER A 168 8.20 -36.36 12.11
N PRO A 169 7.98 -36.75 13.37
CA PRO A 169 7.56 -35.84 14.42
C PRO A 169 8.52 -34.67 14.55
N VAL A 170 7.98 -33.48 14.73
CA VAL A 170 8.73 -32.26 14.97
C VAL A 170 8.09 -31.44 16.08
N THR A 171 8.92 -30.68 16.80
CA THR A 171 8.41 -29.58 17.61
C THR A 171 7.89 -28.50 16.67
N LEU A 172 6.64 -28.09 16.87
CA LEU A 172 6.04 -27.05 16.05
C LEU A 172 6.86 -25.75 16.15
N PRO A 173 7.21 -25.11 15.02
CA PRO A 173 7.79 -23.78 15.03
C PRO A 173 6.91 -22.78 15.78
N ALA A 174 7.50 -21.69 16.29
CA ALA A 174 6.79 -20.70 17.09
C ALA A 174 5.53 -20.15 16.39
N TYR A 175 5.62 -19.81 15.10
CA TYR A 175 4.45 -19.33 14.33
C TYR A 175 3.34 -20.38 14.22
N ALA A 176 3.70 -21.67 14.07
CA ALA A 176 2.73 -22.75 13.91
C ALA A 176 2.05 -23.08 15.25
N SER A 177 2.81 -22.98 16.35
CA SER A 177 2.28 -23.08 17.71
C SER A 177 1.29 -21.95 18.01
N GLU A 178 1.65 -20.70 17.69
CA GLU A 178 0.77 -19.53 17.88
C GLU A 178 -0.47 -19.60 16.99
N LEU A 179 -0.32 -20.04 15.73
CA LEU A 179 -1.44 -20.30 14.81
C LEU A 179 -2.42 -21.30 15.42
N HIS A 180 -1.90 -22.37 16.03
CA HIS A 180 -2.71 -23.41 16.67
C HIS A 180 -3.46 -22.87 17.90
N VAL A 181 -2.80 -22.10 18.77
CA VAL A 181 -3.43 -21.46 19.94
C VAL A 181 -4.59 -20.55 19.53
N ARG A 182 -4.45 -19.82 18.42
CA ARG A 182 -5.47 -18.90 17.89
C ARG A 182 -6.65 -19.59 17.21
N LEU A 183 -6.64 -20.92 17.06
CA LEU A 183 -7.81 -21.65 16.53
C LEU A 183 -9.06 -21.51 17.39
N SER A 184 -9.00 -20.97 18.61
CA SER A 184 -10.18 -20.67 19.43
C SER A 184 -10.77 -19.28 19.15
N ASP A 185 -10.01 -18.35 18.56
CA ASP A 185 -10.42 -16.98 18.24
C ASP A 185 -10.36 -16.76 16.72
N GLN A 186 -11.51 -16.89 16.06
CA GLN A 186 -11.62 -16.72 14.62
C GLN A 186 -11.11 -15.35 14.14
N ARG A 187 -11.39 -14.27 14.86
CA ARG A 187 -11.00 -12.93 14.42
C ARG A 187 -9.48 -12.75 14.58
N GLY A 188 -8.95 -13.12 15.74
CA GLY A 188 -7.51 -13.09 16.01
C GLY A 188 -6.70 -13.98 15.09
N LEU A 189 -7.22 -15.17 14.72
CA LEU A 189 -6.61 -16.08 13.75
C LEU A 189 -6.46 -15.45 12.37
N ASN A 190 -7.53 -14.85 11.83
CA ASN A 190 -7.48 -14.27 10.49
C ASN A 190 -6.58 -13.04 10.43
N HIS A 191 -6.58 -12.20 11.47
CA HIS A 191 -5.61 -11.10 11.58
C HIS A 191 -4.16 -11.59 11.69
N PHE A 192 -3.91 -12.67 12.45
CA PHE A 192 -2.59 -13.28 12.56
C PHE A 192 -2.11 -13.81 11.21
N ILE A 193 -2.95 -14.55 10.49
CA ILE A 193 -2.63 -15.06 9.15
C ILE A 193 -2.34 -13.91 8.19
N ARG A 194 -3.14 -12.84 8.24
CA ARG A 194 -2.93 -11.64 7.40
C ARG A 194 -1.53 -11.05 7.63
N ASP A 195 -1.18 -10.78 8.88
CA ASP A 195 0.07 -10.13 9.23
C ASP A 195 1.28 -11.03 8.95
N LEU A 196 1.17 -12.34 9.23
CA LEU A 196 2.21 -13.32 8.93
C LEU A 196 2.50 -13.40 7.43
N LEU A 197 1.46 -13.35 6.58
CA LEU A 197 1.63 -13.40 5.12
C LEU A 197 2.14 -12.08 4.54
N LEU A 198 1.80 -10.93 5.14
CA LEU A 198 2.43 -9.65 4.81
C LEU A 198 3.93 -9.69 5.10
N ALA A 199 4.32 -10.18 6.29
CA ALA A 199 5.73 -10.35 6.64
C ALA A 199 6.43 -11.39 5.74
N LEU A 200 5.74 -12.46 5.34
CA LEU A 200 6.26 -13.42 4.37
C LEU A 200 6.60 -12.76 3.03
N GLN A 201 5.78 -11.82 2.54
CA GLN A 201 6.13 -11.07 1.34
C GLN A 201 7.43 -10.27 1.53
N CYS A 202 7.64 -9.68 2.71
CA CYS A 202 8.89 -9.00 3.04
C CYS A 202 10.08 -9.96 3.20
N VAL A 203 9.86 -11.25 3.50
CA VAL A 203 10.94 -12.24 3.44
C VAL A 203 11.30 -12.58 2.00
N LEU A 204 10.29 -12.72 1.13
CA LEU A 204 10.48 -13.06 -0.29
C LEU A 204 11.10 -11.91 -1.08
N GLU A 205 10.69 -10.67 -0.80
CA GLU A 205 11.15 -9.45 -1.47
C GLU A 205 11.53 -8.37 -0.44
N PRO A 206 12.66 -8.51 0.28
CA PRO A 206 12.99 -7.70 1.45
C PRO A 206 13.22 -6.22 1.18
N LEU A 207 13.54 -5.85 -0.06
CA LEU A 207 13.79 -4.46 -0.46
C LEU A 207 12.57 -3.82 -1.15
N SER A 208 11.53 -4.62 -1.42
CA SER A 208 10.30 -4.16 -2.06
C SER A 208 9.38 -3.50 -1.04
N SER A 209 8.76 -2.39 -1.44
CA SER A 209 7.67 -1.77 -0.68
C SER A 209 6.29 -2.13 -1.26
N ASP A 210 6.26 -2.96 -2.31
CA ASP A 210 5.02 -3.40 -2.95
C ASP A 210 4.32 -4.51 -2.16
N LEU A 211 3.43 -4.08 -1.28
CA LEU A 211 2.50 -4.95 -0.57
C LEU A 211 1.12 -4.98 -1.24
N SER A 212 1.07 -4.93 -2.57
CA SER A 212 -0.16 -5.07 -3.35
C SER A 212 -0.77 -6.47 -3.20
N VAL A 213 -2.10 -6.52 -3.30
CA VAL A 213 -2.85 -7.75 -3.14
C VAL A 213 -2.67 -8.65 -4.37
N ARG A 214 -2.36 -9.92 -4.11
CA ARG A 214 -2.18 -11.00 -5.07
C ARG A 214 -3.29 -12.04 -4.88
N GLU A 215 -3.64 -12.72 -5.96
CA GLU A 215 -4.73 -13.71 -5.90
C GLU A 215 -4.30 -14.98 -5.14
N ARG A 216 -3.04 -15.44 -5.33
CA ARG A 216 -2.50 -16.67 -4.73
C ARG A 216 -1.02 -16.53 -4.36
N PRO A 217 -0.52 -17.38 -3.44
CA PRO A 217 0.90 -17.50 -3.14
C PRO A 217 1.70 -18.07 -4.33
N PRO A 218 3.01 -17.80 -4.42
CA PRO A 218 3.87 -18.37 -5.45
C PRO A 218 4.01 -19.89 -5.26
N THR A 219 3.80 -20.68 -6.31
CA THR A 219 3.80 -22.16 -6.26
C THR A 219 5.18 -22.81 -6.26
N GLU A 220 6.21 -22.09 -6.70
CA GLU A 220 7.58 -22.61 -6.88
C GLU A 220 8.40 -22.64 -5.58
N VAL A 221 7.84 -22.13 -4.48
CA VAL A 221 8.55 -21.98 -3.21
C VAL A 221 8.50 -23.27 -2.39
N ALA A 222 9.66 -23.91 -2.24
CA ALA A 222 9.77 -25.26 -1.68
C ALA A 222 9.97 -25.34 -0.15
N ARG A 223 10.07 -24.22 0.59
CA ARG A 223 10.43 -24.22 2.03
C ARG A 223 9.54 -23.34 2.90
N TRP A 224 8.22 -23.49 2.77
CA TRP A 224 7.24 -22.71 3.53
C TRP A 224 7.47 -22.66 5.05
N PRO A 225 7.82 -23.76 5.76
CA PRO A 225 8.00 -23.69 7.20
C PRO A 225 9.13 -22.75 7.63
N LEU A 226 10.24 -22.76 6.89
CA LEU A 226 11.39 -21.89 7.15
C LEU A 226 11.03 -20.42 6.90
N LEU A 227 10.38 -20.14 5.78
CA LEU A 227 10.01 -18.77 5.38
C LEU A 227 8.96 -18.16 6.30
N LEU A 228 7.97 -18.95 6.73
CA LEU A 228 6.99 -18.50 7.73
C LEU A 228 7.65 -18.30 9.10
N GLY A 229 8.66 -19.11 9.45
CA GLY A 229 9.49 -18.88 10.63
C GLY A 229 10.23 -17.55 10.58
N GLN A 230 10.86 -17.23 9.45
CA GLN A 230 11.52 -15.93 9.22
C GLN A 230 10.53 -14.77 9.24
N ALA A 231 9.35 -14.93 8.63
CA ALA A 231 8.29 -13.93 8.63
C ALA A 231 7.81 -13.63 10.05
N TYR A 232 7.62 -14.67 10.86
CA TYR A 232 7.27 -14.52 12.27
C TYR A 232 8.38 -13.85 13.08
N ALA A 233 9.65 -14.20 12.83
CA ALA A 233 10.79 -13.53 13.45
C ALA A 233 10.85 -12.04 13.09
N LEU A 234 10.63 -11.65 11.83
CA LEU A 234 10.55 -10.23 11.43
C LEU A 234 9.49 -9.43 12.20
N LEU A 235 8.41 -10.10 12.65
CA LEU A 235 7.35 -9.44 13.41
C LEU A 235 7.64 -9.33 14.91
N ASN A 236 8.49 -10.20 15.46
CA ASN A 236 8.56 -10.42 16.92
C ASN A 236 9.98 -10.48 17.52
N ASP A 237 11.03 -10.68 16.73
CA ASP A 237 12.42 -10.76 17.17
C ASP A 237 13.23 -9.52 16.76
N SER A 238 13.84 -8.83 17.73
CA SER A 238 14.60 -7.60 17.47
C SER A 238 15.82 -7.85 16.59
N THR A 239 16.47 -9.00 16.70
CA THR A 239 17.66 -9.34 15.89
C THR A 239 17.30 -9.44 14.41
N ALA A 240 16.19 -10.10 14.09
CA ALA A 240 15.67 -10.17 12.73
C ALA A 240 15.30 -8.78 12.18
N MET A 241 14.66 -7.93 13.01
CA MET A 241 14.29 -6.56 12.62
C MET A 241 15.51 -5.68 12.35
N GLU A 242 16.54 -5.76 13.20
CA GLU A 242 17.81 -5.04 13.03
C GLU A 242 18.54 -5.47 11.78
N SER A 243 18.61 -6.78 11.52
CA SER A 243 19.20 -7.33 10.30
C SER A 243 18.49 -6.83 9.03
N TRP A 244 17.15 -6.79 9.05
CA TRP A 244 16.38 -6.28 7.92
C TRP A 244 16.55 -4.75 7.74
N ALA A 245 16.60 -3.99 8.84
CA ALA A 245 16.90 -2.56 8.79
C ALA A 245 18.30 -2.28 8.22
N GLU A 246 19.31 -3.08 8.58
CA GLU A 246 20.66 -2.96 8.02
C GLU A 246 20.66 -3.27 6.51
N ALA A 247 19.95 -4.33 6.09
CA ALA A 247 19.81 -4.66 4.67
C ALA A 247 19.14 -3.52 3.88
N CYS A 248 18.08 -2.92 4.42
CA CYS A 248 17.45 -1.73 3.83
C CYS A 248 18.43 -0.56 3.74
N ARG A 249 19.17 -0.27 4.82
CA ARG A 249 20.15 0.81 4.85
C ARG A 249 21.24 0.63 3.81
N ALA A 250 21.81 -0.57 3.70
CA ALA A 250 22.88 -0.85 2.74
C ALA A 250 22.41 -0.68 1.29
N HIS A 251 21.30 -1.33 0.92
CA HIS A 251 20.85 -1.40 -0.47
C HIS A 251 20.04 -0.17 -0.92
N ARG A 252 19.39 0.52 0.01
CA ARG A 252 18.61 1.74 -0.28
C ARG A 252 19.35 3.01 0.14
N SER A 253 20.66 2.92 0.43
CA SER A 253 21.51 4.09 0.66
C SER A 253 21.43 5.15 -0.46
N PRO A 254 21.24 4.81 -1.76
CA PRO A 254 21.08 5.83 -2.81
C PRO A 254 19.80 6.68 -2.66
N THR A 255 18.83 6.28 -1.83
CA THR A 255 17.62 7.08 -1.57
C THR A 255 17.73 7.96 -0.33
N ALA A 256 18.89 7.95 0.35
CA ALA A 256 19.10 8.70 1.60
C ALA A 256 18.94 10.21 1.43
N ALA A 257 19.20 10.74 0.23
CA ALA A 257 18.95 12.14 -0.11
C ALA A 257 17.46 12.54 -0.08
N ILE A 258 16.52 11.60 -0.01
CA ILE A 258 15.11 11.93 0.25
C ILE A 258 14.88 12.05 1.75
N GLY A 259 15.30 11.04 2.53
CA GLY A 259 15.17 10.99 3.98
C GLY A 259 15.09 9.55 4.50
N ALA A 260 15.08 9.37 5.82
CA ALA A 260 15.05 8.04 6.44
C ALA A 260 13.82 7.20 6.00
N SER A 261 12.68 7.84 5.72
CA SER A 261 11.46 7.18 5.21
C SER A 261 11.68 6.48 3.88
N ALA A 262 12.54 7.01 2.99
CA ALA A 262 12.82 6.38 1.70
C ALA A 262 13.75 5.16 1.82
N VAL A 263 14.69 5.22 2.77
CA VAL A 263 15.64 4.14 3.07
C VAL A 263 14.92 2.95 3.70
N TYR A 264 14.10 3.20 4.73
CA TYR A 264 13.40 2.15 5.48
C TYR A 264 11.95 1.91 5.01
N LEU A 265 11.62 2.37 3.79
CA LEU A 265 10.25 2.28 3.25
C LEU A 265 9.64 0.87 3.29
N PRO A 266 10.36 -0.23 2.98
CA PRO A 266 9.80 -1.58 3.11
C PRO A 266 9.28 -1.89 4.51
N ILE A 267 9.98 -1.42 5.55
CA ILE A 267 9.61 -1.65 6.94
C ILE A 267 8.41 -0.80 7.32
N TYR A 268 8.40 0.49 6.94
CA TYR A 268 7.26 1.37 7.20
C TYR A 268 5.99 0.90 6.48
N ALA A 269 6.10 0.45 5.23
CA ALA A 269 5.00 -0.10 4.46
C ALA A 269 4.37 -1.34 5.14
N LEU A 270 5.20 -2.22 5.74
CA LEU A 270 4.70 -3.34 6.52
C LEU A 270 3.96 -2.86 7.78
N LYS A 271 4.59 -1.99 8.59
CA LYS A 271 4.03 -1.48 9.85
C LYS A 271 2.63 -0.88 9.69
N GLU A 272 2.41 -0.10 8.63
CA GLU A 272 1.13 0.53 8.35
C GLU A 272 -0.01 -0.46 8.08
N LYS A 273 0.31 -1.66 7.58
CA LYS A 273 -0.68 -2.67 7.19
C LYS A 273 -0.97 -3.71 8.28
N LEU A 274 -0.18 -3.78 9.34
CA LEU A 274 -0.38 -4.76 10.41
C LEU A 274 -1.75 -4.57 11.08
N ALA A 275 -2.39 -5.67 11.48
CA ALA A 275 -3.64 -5.67 12.27
C ALA A 275 -3.38 -5.78 13.76
N LEU A 276 -2.39 -6.59 14.14
CA LEU A 276 -2.09 -6.92 15.53
C LEU A 276 -0.95 -6.05 16.07
N PRO A 277 -0.87 -5.88 17.41
CA PRO A 277 0.16 -5.08 18.07
C PRO A 277 1.50 -5.85 18.16
N TRP A 278 2.15 -6.06 17.02
CA TRP A 278 3.46 -6.71 16.94
C TRP A 278 4.57 -5.81 17.49
N PRO A 279 5.62 -6.37 18.12
CA PRO A 279 6.82 -5.60 18.51
C PRO A 279 7.44 -4.80 17.36
N LEU A 280 7.34 -5.29 16.11
CA LEU A 280 7.77 -4.54 14.93
C LEU A 280 7.14 -3.14 14.82
N ARG A 281 5.91 -2.91 15.30
CA ARG A 281 5.27 -1.59 15.23
C ARG A 281 6.11 -0.53 15.95
N ASP A 282 6.60 -0.88 17.13
CA ASP A 282 7.33 0.03 18.02
C ASP A 282 8.85 0.04 17.74
N PHE A 283 9.34 -0.86 16.88
CA PHE A 283 10.75 -0.94 16.52
C PHE A 283 11.28 0.32 15.83
N ASP A 284 12.29 0.98 16.39
CA ASP A 284 12.91 2.15 15.75
C ASP A 284 14.06 1.75 14.83
N CYS A 285 13.79 1.72 13.52
CA CYS A 285 14.79 1.43 12.48
C CYS A 285 15.96 2.42 12.46
N SER A 286 15.80 3.59 13.08
CA SER A 286 16.77 4.68 13.09
C SER A 286 17.62 4.77 14.36
N ALA A 287 17.36 3.94 15.38
CA ALA A 287 18.03 3.99 16.67
C ALA A 287 19.55 3.67 16.63
N GLY A 288 20.08 3.20 15.49
CA GLY A 288 21.50 2.84 15.29
C GLY A 288 22.29 3.75 14.34
N ARG A 289 21.97 5.05 14.22
CA ARG A 289 22.68 5.99 13.33
C ARG A 289 24.20 6.02 13.62
N ARG A 290 24.99 5.25 12.88
CA ARG A 290 26.37 5.62 12.54
C ARG A 290 26.28 6.56 11.33
N SER A 291 27.01 7.68 11.39
CA SER A 291 26.99 8.76 10.40
C SER A 291 27.03 8.24 8.96
N LEU A 292 26.16 8.78 8.09
CA LEU A 292 25.96 8.41 6.68
C LEU A 292 27.15 8.77 5.75
N ASN A 293 28.36 8.92 6.29
CA ASN A 293 29.54 9.34 5.53
C ASN A 293 30.35 8.16 4.97
N GLY A 294 29.68 7.13 4.47
CA GLY A 294 30.30 6.03 3.74
C GLY A 294 29.96 6.13 2.26
N ARG A 295 30.93 6.53 1.43
CA ARG A 295 30.83 6.37 -0.03
C ARG A 295 30.77 4.87 -0.31
N THR A 296 29.67 4.39 -0.88
CA THR A 296 29.53 2.99 -1.30
C THR A 296 29.77 2.90 -2.80
N GLU A 297 30.60 1.92 -3.18
CA GLU A 297 30.95 1.57 -4.56
C GLU A 297 29.69 1.32 -5.42
N GLU A 298 29.83 1.60 -6.73
CA GLU A 298 28.79 1.48 -7.75
C GLU A 298 28.20 0.06 -7.77
N SER A 299 27.07 -0.13 -7.08
CA SER A 299 26.20 -1.29 -7.23
C SER A 299 25.30 -1.11 -8.46
N PRO A 300 24.86 -2.21 -9.11
CA PRO A 300 24.01 -2.15 -10.30
C PRO A 300 22.79 -1.27 -10.04
N THR A 301 22.27 -0.61 -11.08
CA THR A 301 21.11 0.29 -11.02
C THR A 301 19.93 -0.36 -10.31
N LEU A 302 19.86 -0.16 -8.99
CA LEU A 302 18.79 -0.62 -8.12
C LEU A 302 17.62 0.35 -8.29
N LEU A 303 16.59 -0.07 -9.01
CA LEU A 303 15.34 0.68 -9.04
C LEU A 303 14.66 0.54 -7.68
N ALA A 304 14.08 1.63 -7.19
CA ALA A 304 13.24 1.65 -6.00
C ALA A 304 11.83 2.17 -6.39
N PRO A 305 11.04 1.37 -7.13
CA PRO A 305 9.74 1.79 -7.62
C PRO A 305 8.74 1.96 -6.48
N VAL A 306 7.95 3.03 -6.55
CA VAL A 306 6.86 3.32 -5.61
C VAL A 306 5.63 3.85 -6.34
N ASP A 307 4.45 3.61 -5.77
CA ASP A 307 3.22 4.26 -6.22
C ASP A 307 3.11 5.70 -5.66
N HIS A 308 2.08 6.43 -6.08
CA HIS A 308 1.83 7.81 -5.63
C HIS A 308 1.61 7.95 -4.11
N ARG A 309 1.13 6.90 -3.40
CA ARG A 309 0.85 6.97 -1.95
C ARG A 309 2.15 6.85 -1.17
N LEU A 310 2.97 5.87 -1.53
CA LEU A 310 4.29 5.70 -0.94
C LEU A 310 5.21 6.87 -1.31
N LEU A 311 5.08 7.42 -2.52
CA LEU A 311 5.78 8.65 -2.91
C LEU A 311 5.40 9.82 -2.00
N SER A 312 4.11 10.04 -1.73
CA SER A 312 3.68 11.16 -0.88
C SER A 312 4.17 11.02 0.56
N GLN A 313 4.24 9.78 1.06
CA GLN A 313 4.83 9.48 2.37
C GLN A 313 6.31 9.85 2.45
N VAL A 314 7.13 9.48 1.46
CA VAL A 314 8.56 9.81 1.48
C VAL A 314 8.83 11.29 1.23
N LEU A 315 7.94 11.97 0.50
CA LEU A 315 8.02 13.41 0.28
C LEU A 315 7.53 14.20 1.51
N GLY A 316 6.64 13.64 2.33
CA GLY A 316 6.05 14.34 3.48
C GLY A 316 4.87 15.23 3.08
N CYS A 317 4.05 14.76 2.13
CA CYS A 317 2.85 15.46 1.67
C CYS A 317 1.64 14.51 1.55
N GLU A 318 0.46 15.07 1.35
CA GLU A 318 -0.76 14.27 1.17
C GLU A 318 -0.77 13.59 -0.21
N PRO A 319 -1.34 12.37 -0.37
CA PRO A 319 -1.41 11.69 -1.67
C PRO A 319 -2.10 12.52 -2.76
N ALA A 320 -3.14 13.29 -2.39
CA ALA A 320 -3.85 14.18 -3.31
C ALA A 320 -2.96 15.32 -3.84
N GLN A 321 -1.87 15.64 -3.15
CA GLN A 321 -0.98 16.74 -3.50
C GLN A 321 0.12 16.32 -4.50
N ILE A 322 0.18 15.07 -4.95
CA ILE A 322 1.20 14.62 -5.92
C ILE A 322 0.89 15.08 -7.36
N LEU A 323 -0.38 15.36 -7.66
CA LEU A 323 -0.83 15.67 -9.03
C LEU A 323 -0.02 16.78 -9.72
N PRO A 324 0.28 17.94 -9.07
CA PRO A 324 1.07 18.99 -9.71
C PRO A 324 2.48 18.55 -10.12
N LEU A 325 3.06 17.54 -9.46
CA LEU A 325 4.40 17.04 -9.81
C LEU A 325 4.41 16.41 -11.20
N ILE A 326 3.30 15.75 -11.54
CA ILE A 326 3.12 15.03 -12.80
C ILE A 326 2.71 16.02 -13.90
N GLU A 327 1.76 16.90 -13.61
CA GLU A 327 1.27 17.91 -14.57
C GLU A 327 2.38 18.87 -15.01
N SER A 328 3.26 19.27 -14.09
CA SER A 328 4.42 20.11 -14.39
C SER A 328 5.60 19.36 -15.02
N SER A 329 5.50 18.03 -15.19
CA SER A 329 6.62 17.16 -15.60
C SER A 329 7.86 17.28 -14.70
N SER A 330 7.72 17.81 -13.49
CA SER A 330 8.81 17.91 -12.49
C SER A 330 9.32 16.54 -12.05
N LEU A 331 8.45 15.52 -12.11
CA LEU A 331 8.76 14.13 -11.82
C LEU A 331 8.21 13.26 -12.96
N GLN A 332 9.09 12.49 -13.61
CA GLN A 332 8.68 11.55 -14.67
C GLN A 332 8.40 10.17 -14.08
N GLY A 333 7.26 9.58 -14.45
CA GLY A 333 6.94 8.19 -14.13
C GLY A 333 7.79 7.21 -14.94
N LEU A 334 8.02 6.02 -14.40
CA LEU A 334 8.79 4.95 -15.04
C LEU A 334 8.13 4.37 -16.30
N ILE A 335 6.81 4.47 -16.43
CA ILE A 335 6.05 3.93 -17.58
C ILE A 335 5.13 5.04 -18.14
N GLY A 336 4.77 4.96 -19.42
CA GLY A 336 3.72 5.79 -20.01
C GLY A 336 2.36 5.44 -19.41
N HIS A 337 1.92 6.17 -18.39
CA HIS A 337 0.68 5.88 -17.68
C HIS A 337 -0.49 6.73 -18.20
N ARG A 338 -1.70 6.16 -18.20
CA ARG A 338 -2.94 6.87 -18.56
C ARG A 338 -3.51 7.71 -17.41
N SER A 339 -3.08 7.46 -16.16
CA SER A 339 -3.56 8.16 -14.96
C SER A 339 -2.47 8.24 -13.87
N VAL A 340 -2.56 9.24 -12.98
CA VAL A 340 -1.68 9.42 -11.82
C VAL A 340 -1.69 8.23 -10.86
N ARG A 341 -2.83 7.54 -10.75
CA ARG A 341 -2.98 6.40 -9.83
C ARG A 341 -2.15 5.20 -10.24
N ASP A 342 -1.96 5.05 -11.55
CA ASP A 342 -1.20 3.93 -12.12
C ASP A 342 0.29 4.25 -12.20
N ALA A 343 0.68 5.50 -11.92
CA ALA A 343 2.05 5.95 -12.06
C ALA A 343 2.99 5.36 -11.01
N CYS A 344 4.10 4.78 -11.48
CA CYS A 344 5.20 4.32 -10.66
C CYS A 344 6.40 5.27 -10.79
N PHE A 345 7.05 5.57 -9.67
CA PHE A 345 8.18 6.50 -9.59
C PHE A 345 9.39 5.80 -9.00
N ASP A 346 10.59 6.14 -9.48
CA ASP A 346 11.84 5.61 -8.93
C ASP A 346 12.45 6.58 -7.91
N LEU A 347 12.58 6.12 -6.66
CA LEU A 347 13.18 6.91 -5.60
C LEU A 347 14.67 7.15 -5.79
N VAL A 348 15.40 6.30 -6.53
CA VAL A 348 16.82 6.54 -6.80
C VAL A 348 16.99 7.71 -7.78
N THR A 349 16.17 7.76 -8.82
CA THR A 349 16.14 8.90 -9.76
C THR A 349 15.75 10.20 -9.06
N LEU A 350 14.72 10.18 -8.21
CA LEU A 350 14.32 11.34 -7.41
C LEU A 350 15.43 11.79 -6.45
N ALA A 351 16.11 10.86 -5.77
CA ALA A 351 17.20 11.18 -4.87
C ALA A 351 18.35 11.90 -5.61
N LYS A 352 18.74 11.43 -6.80
CA LYS A 352 19.73 12.11 -7.66
C LYS A 352 19.29 13.51 -8.06
N GLN A 353 18.00 13.72 -8.34
CA GLN A 353 17.48 15.06 -8.61
C GLN A 353 17.61 15.96 -7.38
N ILE A 354 17.28 15.45 -6.18
CA ILE A 354 17.37 16.20 -4.91
C ILE A 354 18.80 16.59 -4.54
N GLU A 355 19.78 15.71 -4.77
CA GLU A 355 21.20 16.03 -4.54
C GLU A 355 21.67 17.23 -5.39
N GLN A 356 21.05 17.45 -6.56
CA GLN A 356 21.33 18.61 -7.41
C GLN A 356 20.58 19.89 -6.97
N LEU A 357 19.73 19.82 -5.95
CA LEU A 357 18.95 20.96 -5.44
C LEU A 357 19.63 21.71 -4.29
N GLU A 358 20.76 21.23 -3.76
CA GLU A 358 21.49 21.93 -2.69
C GLU A 358 22.06 23.26 -3.18
N THR A 359 21.19 24.27 -3.20
CA THR A 359 21.52 25.65 -3.55
C THR A 359 21.75 26.45 -2.28
N VAL A 360 22.82 27.25 -2.25
CA VAL A 360 23.02 28.27 -1.22
C VAL A 360 21.89 29.30 -1.39
N ALA A 361 20.87 29.23 -0.55
CA ALA A 361 19.81 30.22 -0.55
C ALA A 361 20.38 31.58 -0.13
N SER A 362 20.61 32.47 -1.09
CA SER A 362 20.88 33.88 -0.82
C SER A 362 19.54 34.57 -0.53
N GLY A 363 19.29 34.99 0.71
CA GLY A 363 18.09 35.74 1.09
C GLY A 363 17.33 35.15 2.27
N GLN A 364 16.10 35.63 2.46
CA GLN A 364 15.22 35.18 3.54
C GLN A 364 14.72 33.75 3.29
N ILE A 365 14.84 32.89 4.30
CA ILE A 365 14.34 31.52 4.29
C ILE A 365 13.20 31.35 5.29
N ILE A 366 12.26 30.47 4.97
CA ILE A 366 11.12 30.12 5.83
C ILE A 366 10.94 28.61 5.91
N ASP A 367 10.26 28.15 6.96
CA ASP A 367 9.92 26.74 7.14
C ASP A 367 8.76 26.31 6.21
N MET A 368 8.56 24.99 6.10
CA MET A 368 7.49 24.42 5.27
C MET A 368 6.07 24.75 5.76
N VAL A 369 5.88 25.08 7.05
CA VAL A 369 4.56 25.47 7.59
C VAL A 369 4.17 26.85 7.06
N HIS A 370 5.12 27.78 7.01
CA HIS A 370 4.94 29.08 6.38
C HIS A 370 4.81 28.92 4.86
N ALA A 371 5.62 28.08 4.23
CA ALA A 371 5.47 27.79 2.80
C ALA A 371 4.05 27.29 2.45
N ALA A 372 3.44 26.46 3.30
CA ALA A 372 2.06 26.00 3.15
C ALA A 372 1.03 27.12 3.24
N ARG A 373 1.25 28.09 4.14
CA ARG A 373 0.41 29.29 4.22
C ARG A 373 0.51 30.12 2.94
N ILE A 374 1.72 30.32 2.41
CA ILE A 374 1.93 31.06 1.16
C ILE A 374 1.29 30.34 -0.02
N ALA A 375 1.51 29.04 -0.17
CA ALA A 375 0.92 28.24 -1.24
C ALA A 375 -0.63 28.35 -1.21
N SER A 376 -1.23 28.19 -0.04
CA SER A 376 -2.68 28.33 0.14
C SER A 376 -3.19 29.74 -0.19
N ALA A 377 -2.42 30.79 0.12
CA ALA A 377 -2.75 32.19 -0.23
C ALA A 377 -2.63 32.50 -1.75
N HIS A 378 -2.18 31.53 -2.54
CA HIS A 378 -2.07 31.59 -3.99
C HIS A 378 -2.87 30.47 -4.69
N GLY A 379 -3.74 29.76 -3.96
CA GLY A 379 -4.59 28.73 -4.54
C GLY A 379 -3.84 27.42 -4.83
N GLY A 380 -2.70 27.22 -4.17
CA GLY A 380 -1.89 26.01 -4.26
C GLY A 380 -1.77 25.28 -2.91
N HIS A 381 -0.91 24.27 -2.90
CA HIS A 381 -0.64 23.39 -1.75
C HIS A 381 0.78 22.82 -1.85
N MET A 382 1.18 21.89 -0.96
CA MET A 382 2.56 21.37 -0.92
C MET A 382 3.05 20.71 -2.20
N GLY A 383 2.18 20.03 -2.93
CA GLY A 383 2.47 19.61 -4.31
C GLY A 383 3.02 20.68 -5.24
N HIS A 384 2.43 21.89 -5.22
CA HIS A 384 2.88 23.00 -6.06
C HIS A 384 4.23 23.53 -5.61
N VAL A 385 4.48 23.54 -4.29
CA VAL A 385 5.78 23.94 -3.74
C VAL A 385 6.85 22.90 -4.09
N LEU A 386 6.54 21.60 -3.96
CA LEU A 386 7.42 20.52 -4.37
C LEU A 386 7.74 20.58 -5.88
N ALA A 387 6.76 20.88 -6.73
CA ALA A 387 7.00 21.06 -8.17
C ALA A 387 8.02 22.18 -8.42
N GLY A 388 7.85 23.34 -7.78
CA GLY A 388 8.80 24.45 -7.90
C GLY A 388 10.19 24.13 -7.36
N ILE A 389 10.28 23.34 -6.28
CA ILE A 389 11.55 22.85 -5.73
C ILE A 389 12.26 21.92 -6.75
N LEU A 390 11.55 20.91 -7.27
CA LEU A 390 12.11 19.93 -8.20
C LEU A 390 12.50 20.58 -9.55
N LEU A 391 11.77 21.62 -9.97
CA LEU A 391 12.08 22.43 -11.16
C LEU A 391 13.19 23.47 -10.92
N LYS A 392 13.78 23.55 -9.72
CA LYS A 392 14.82 24.52 -9.33
C LYS A 392 14.38 25.99 -9.37
N GLU A 393 13.07 26.25 -9.35
CA GLU A 393 12.50 27.60 -9.29
C GLU A 393 12.42 28.13 -7.84
N ILE A 394 12.36 27.21 -6.87
CA ILE A 394 12.34 27.54 -5.43
C ILE A 394 13.63 27.04 -4.79
N PRO A 395 14.48 27.94 -4.25
CA PRO A 395 15.65 27.54 -3.47
C PRO A 395 15.22 26.68 -2.28
N PHE A 396 15.85 25.52 -2.12
CA PHE A 396 15.45 24.51 -1.14
C PHE A 396 16.65 24.09 -0.29
N ARG A 397 16.42 23.97 1.02
CA ARG A 397 17.41 23.48 1.98
C ARG A 397 16.79 22.39 2.85
N PRO A 398 17.08 21.11 2.57
CA PRO A 398 16.58 20.01 3.38
C PRO A 398 17.33 19.92 4.72
N LYS A 399 16.66 19.38 5.75
CA LYS A 399 17.29 19.10 7.05
C LYS A 399 18.07 17.78 6.98
N SER A 400 19.31 17.74 7.46
CA SER A 400 20.19 16.56 7.31
C SER A 400 19.71 15.30 8.06
N ASP A 401 18.91 15.44 9.12
CA ASP A 401 18.40 14.33 9.96
C ASP A 401 16.92 13.96 9.69
N ARG A 402 16.35 14.41 8.56
CA ARG A 402 14.93 14.31 8.19
C ARG A 402 14.40 12.88 8.04
N LYS A 403 13.11 12.70 8.36
CA LYS A 403 12.37 11.44 8.06
C LYS A 403 11.87 11.46 6.63
N ALA A 404 11.00 12.40 6.28
CA ALA A 404 10.57 12.68 4.89
C ALA A 404 11.29 13.91 4.30
N LEU A 405 11.19 14.12 2.99
CA LEU A 405 11.90 15.21 2.30
C LEU A 405 11.60 16.59 2.88
N LEU A 406 10.32 16.88 3.14
CA LEU A 406 9.87 18.18 3.63
C LEU A 406 10.04 18.37 5.15
N ASP A 407 10.41 17.32 5.90
CA ASP A 407 10.46 17.39 7.36
C ASP A 407 11.57 18.33 7.85
N GLY A 408 11.14 19.47 8.42
CA GLY A 408 12.04 20.50 8.92
C GLY A 408 12.86 21.21 7.83
N ALA A 409 12.44 21.09 6.57
CA ALA A 409 13.09 21.76 5.45
C ALA A 409 12.76 23.26 5.39
N PHE A 410 13.57 24.00 4.63
CA PHE A 410 13.42 25.44 4.42
C PHE A 410 13.40 25.77 2.93
N VAL A 411 12.69 26.83 2.57
CA VAL A 411 12.64 27.38 1.21
C VAL A 411 12.94 28.87 1.18
N GLY A 412 13.48 29.35 0.07
CA GLY A 412 13.68 30.78 -0.18
C GLY A 412 12.35 31.49 -0.44
N VAL A 413 12.10 32.60 0.26
CA VAL A 413 10.84 33.35 0.19
C VAL A 413 10.58 33.92 -1.20
N ASP A 414 11.58 34.56 -1.80
CA ASP A 414 11.41 35.27 -3.09
C ASP A 414 11.09 34.29 -4.23
N GLY A 415 11.82 33.19 -4.32
CA GLY A 415 11.56 32.13 -5.29
C GLY A 415 10.18 31.50 -5.10
N LEU A 416 9.79 31.23 -3.84
CA LEU A 416 8.46 30.71 -3.54
C LEU A 416 7.34 31.69 -3.95
N LEU A 417 7.48 32.98 -3.63
CA LEU A 417 6.47 33.99 -3.99
C LEU A 417 6.36 34.14 -5.51
N ALA A 418 7.49 34.20 -6.21
CA ALA A 418 7.51 34.27 -7.68
C ALA A 418 6.85 33.04 -8.31
N TRP A 419 7.20 31.84 -7.86
CA TRP A 419 6.61 30.59 -8.33
C TRP A 419 5.11 30.53 -8.06
N MET A 420 4.69 30.87 -6.83
CA MET A 420 3.28 30.83 -6.46
C MET A 420 2.45 31.92 -7.15
N ALA A 421 3.05 33.06 -7.51
CA ALA A 421 2.39 34.07 -8.34
C ALA A 421 2.14 33.55 -9.76
N LYS A 422 3.10 32.85 -10.38
CA LYS A 422 2.90 32.16 -11.67
C LYS A 422 1.75 31.16 -11.60
N HIS A 423 1.69 30.38 -10.51
CA HIS A 423 0.59 29.43 -10.26
C HIS A 423 -0.77 30.15 -10.17
N LEU A 424 -0.88 31.20 -9.36
CA LEU A 424 -2.12 31.96 -9.22
C LEU A 424 -2.59 32.53 -10.57
N ALA A 425 -1.66 33.03 -11.39
CA ALA A 425 -1.96 33.51 -12.73
C ALA A 425 -2.50 32.39 -13.65
N SER A 426 -1.98 31.15 -13.51
CA SER A 426 -2.46 30.00 -14.28
C SER A 426 -3.92 29.61 -13.99
N LEU A 427 -4.45 30.04 -12.85
CA LEU A 427 -5.85 29.82 -12.46
C LEU A 427 -6.84 30.76 -13.17
N GLU A 428 -6.40 31.59 -14.12
CA GLU A 428 -7.23 32.62 -14.79
C GLU A 428 -8.60 32.08 -15.26
N THR A 429 -8.62 30.88 -15.85
CA THR A 429 -9.84 30.22 -16.35
C THR A 429 -10.38 29.14 -15.42
N ALA A 430 -9.70 28.84 -14.31
CA ALA A 430 -10.10 27.81 -13.37
C ALA A 430 -11.31 28.25 -12.53
N HIS A 431 -12.15 27.28 -12.17
CA HIS A 431 -13.25 27.48 -11.22
C HIS A 431 -12.72 27.28 -9.79
N CYS A 432 -12.68 28.37 -9.03
CA CYS A 432 -12.34 28.37 -7.61
C CYS A 432 -13.61 28.29 -6.77
N THR A 433 -13.65 27.35 -5.84
CA THR A 433 -14.76 27.26 -4.87
C THR A 433 -14.74 28.44 -3.90
N LEU A 434 -15.80 28.61 -3.11
CA LEU A 434 -15.80 29.56 -2.00
C LEU A 434 -14.64 29.31 -1.03
N LEU A 435 -14.33 28.04 -0.73
CA LEU A 435 -13.22 27.68 0.15
C LEU A 435 -11.87 28.09 -0.43
N ASP A 436 -11.65 27.86 -1.73
CA ASP A 436 -10.44 28.30 -2.42
C ASP A 436 -10.32 29.84 -2.38
N THR A 437 -11.44 30.52 -2.64
CA THR A 437 -11.49 32.00 -2.62
C THR A 437 -11.17 32.55 -1.23
N ILE A 438 -11.70 31.94 -0.17
CA ILE A 438 -11.35 32.26 1.22
C ILE A 438 -9.86 32.02 1.47
N ALA A 439 -9.33 30.89 1.02
CA ALA A 439 -7.94 30.52 1.22
C ALA A 439 -6.96 31.49 0.54
N ILE A 440 -7.28 31.90 -0.70
CA ILE A 440 -6.50 32.83 -1.53
C ILE A 440 -6.58 34.26 -1.00
N THR A 441 -7.79 34.75 -0.73
CA THR A 441 -8.02 36.15 -0.34
C THR A 441 -7.86 36.41 1.16
N GLY A 442 -7.88 35.37 1.99
CA GLY A 442 -7.91 35.49 3.45
C GLY A 442 -9.20 36.08 4.02
N MET A 443 -10.18 36.42 3.18
CA MET A 443 -11.49 36.94 3.59
C MET A 443 -12.39 35.80 4.04
N ASN A 444 -13.30 36.05 4.99
CA ASN A 444 -14.33 35.09 5.38
C ASN A 444 -15.54 35.14 4.41
N LYS A 445 -16.50 34.22 4.59
CA LYS A 445 -17.70 34.13 3.74
C LYS A 445 -18.52 35.43 3.71
N GLN A 446 -18.65 36.12 4.83
CA GLN A 446 -19.41 37.38 4.90
C GLN A 446 -18.70 38.48 4.13
N GLU A 447 -17.38 38.62 4.32
CA GLU A 447 -16.53 39.60 3.61
C GLU A 447 -16.55 39.37 2.09
N ILE A 448 -16.50 38.12 1.64
CA ILE A 448 -16.64 37.78 0.21
C ILE A 448 -18.04 38.15 -0.31
N THR A 449 -19.09 37.89 0.47
CA THR A 449 -20.46 38.28 0.09
C THR A 449 -20.60 39.80 -0.02
N THR A 450 -19.97 40.55 0.90
CA THR A 450 -19.88 42.01 0.83
C THR A 450 -19.12 42.46 -0.41
N ALA A 451 -17.97 41.85 -0.71
CA ALA A 451 -17.20 42.15 -1.93
C ALA A 451 -18.04 41.91 -3.21
N CYS A 452 -18.86 40.85 -3.25
CA CYS A 452 -19.80 40.61 -4.34
C CYS A 452 -20.86 41.73 -4.45
N SER A 453 -21.45 42.15 -3.32
CA SER A 453 -22.46 43.23 -3.31
C SER A 453 -21.90 44.58 -3.75
N LEU A 454 -20.62 44.83 -3.49
CA LEU A 454 -19.89 46.02 -3.92
C LEU A 454 -19.37 45.93 -5.36
N GLY A 455 -19.59 44.80 -6.05
CA GLY A 455 -19.13 44.60 -7.43
C GLY A 455 -17.61 44.39 -7.57
N LEU A 456 -16.90 44.16 -6.47
CA LEU A 456 -15.44 44.00 -6.45
C LEU A 456 -14.99 42.64 -7.00
N ILE A 457 -15.85 41.62 -6.90
CA ILE A 457 -15.64 40.28 -7.45
C ILE A 457 -16.96 39.70 -7.94
N LYS A 458 -16.96 39.03 -9.10
CA LYS A 458 -18.18 38.47 -9.70
C LYS A 458 -18.24 36.94 -9.54
N PRO A 459 -19.33 36.38 -8.96
CA PRO A 459 -19.52 34.94 -8.91
C PRO A 459 -19.98 34.39 -10.28
N LEU A 460 -19.56 33.16 -10.59
CA LEU A 460 -19.97 32.45 -11.82
C LEU A 460 -21.43 31.98 -11.78
N GLY A 461 -22.04 31.93 -10.60
CA GLY A 461 -23.46 31.63 -10.42
C GLY A 461 -23.87 31.45 -8.96
N TRP A 462 -25.15 31.65 -8.67
CA TRP A 462 -25.76 31.51 -7.33
C TRP A 462 -26.38 30.12 -7.08
N LYS A 463 -25.83 29.06 -7.69
CA LYS A 463 -26.25 27.68 -7.33
C LYS A 463 -25.70 27.31 -5.93
N ARG A 464 -26.04 26.13 -5.41
CA ARG A 464 -25.87 25.69 -4.01
C ARG A 464 -24.55 26.07 -3.29
N GLU A 465 -23.47 26.36 -4.01
CA GLU A 465 -22.23 26.94 -3.49
C GLU A 465 -21.70 28.06 -4.40
N LEU A 466 -21.14 29.13 -3.81
CA LEU A 466 -20.50 30.22 -4.54
C LEU A 466 -19.20 29.75 -5.19
N CYS A 467 -19.06 30.01 -6.50
CA CYS A 467 -17.83 29.75 -7.26
C CYS A 467 -17.40 31.00 -8.01
N PHE A 468 -16.09 31.15 -8.20
CA PHE A 468 -15.45 32.31 -8.82
C PHE A 468 -14.48 31.84 -9.89
N GLN A 469 -14.28 32.65 -10.91
CA GLN A 469 -13.20 32.43 -11.87
C GLN A 469 -11.89 32.93 -11.25
N GLY A 470 -10.79 32.19 -11.37
CA GLY A 470 -9.51 32.62 -10.78
C GLY A 470 -9.00 33.96 -11.32
N GLY A 471 -9.36 34.32 -12.56
CA GLY A 471 -9.10 35.66 -13.12
C GLY A 471 -9.80 36.79 -12.36
N GLU A 472 -11.01 36.58 -11.83
CA GLU A 472 -11.70 37.57 -11.00
C GLU A 472 -10.99 37.77 -9.65
N ILE A 473 -10.50 36.69 -9.06
CA ILE A 473 -9.71 36.73 -7.81
C ILE A 473 -8.39 37.48 -8.05
N SER A 474 -7.71 37.20 -9.17
CA SER A 474 -6.47 37.87 -9.55
C SER A 474 -6.68 39.37 -9.82
N ARG A 475 -7.80 39.75 -10.44
CA ARG A 475 -8.18 41.16 -10.64
C ARG A 475 -8.45 41.87 -9.32
N LEU A 476 -9.10 41.20 -8.38
CA LEU A 476 -9.31 41.74 -7.04
C LEU A 476 -7.96 41.99 -6.34
N LEU A 477 -7.04 41.03 -6.39
CA LEU A 477 -5.75 41.13 -5.69
C LEU A 477 -4.72 42.06 -6.35
N SER A 478 -4.90 42.38 -7.63
CA SER A 478 -4.10 43.40 -8.32
C SER A 478 -4.58 44.82 -7.99
N SER A 479 -5.88 45.00 -7.79
CA SER A 479 -6.48 46.30 -7.44
C SER A 479 -6.56 46.57 -5.94
N HIS A 480 -6.55 45.53 -5.10
CA HIS A 480 -6.74 45.64 -3.66
C HIS A 480 -5.79 44.75 -2.85
N ILE A 481 -5.49 45.17 -1.63
CA ILE A 481 -4.74 44.40 -0.64
C ILE A 481 -5.67 43.94 0.47
N SER A 482 -5.76 42.61 0.63
CA SER A 482 -6.36 42.01 1.82
C SER A 482 -5.33 41.95 2.95
N ILE A 483 -5.61 42.60 4.09
CA ILE A 483 -4.70 42.61 5.25
C ILE A 483 -4.58 41.21 5.86
N LYS A 484 -5.65 40.42 5.80
CA LYS A 484 -5.63 39.01 6.24
C LYS A 484 -4.74 38.15 5.34
N ARG A 485 -4.81 38.36 4.02
CA ARG A 485 -3.91 37.69 3.06
C ARG A 485 -2.47 38.10 3.27
N TRP A 486 -2.21 39.40 3.39
CA TRP A 486 -0.87 39.93 3.67
C TRP A 486 -0.29 39.35 4.96
N SER A 487 -1.09 39.28 6.03
CA SER A 487 -0.70 38.68 7.31
C SER A 487 -0.32 37.20 7.15
N LYS A 488 -1.09 36.44 6.38
CA LYS A 488 -0.82 35.03 6.07
C LYS A 488 0.48 34.84 5.29
N ILE A 489 0.77 35.72 4.33
CA ILE A 489 1.98 35.66 3.49
C ILE A 489 3.23 36.13 4.25
N SER A 490 3.13 37.24 4.98
CA SER A 490 4.26 37.80 5.75
C SER A 490 4.57 37.03 7.04
N GLY A 491 3.60 36.28 7.57
CA GLY A 491 3.70 35.66 8.90
C GLY A 491 3.48 36.64 10.06
N ILE A 492 3.18 37.91 9.77
CA ILE A 492 2.99 38.97 10.76
C ILE A 492 1.50 39.03 11.14
N PRO A 493 1.13 39.08 12.44
CA PRO A 493 -0.28 39.15 12.84
C PRO A 493 -1.02 40.37 12.28
N ALA A 494 -2.17 40.15 11.65
CA ALA A 494 -2.99 41.21 11.02
C ALA A 494 -3.29 42.40 11.96
N ARG A 495 -3.53 42.14 13.25
CA ARG A 495 -3.77 43.17 14.28
C ARG A 495 -2.68 44.24 14.33
N ARG A 496 -1.44 43.88 14.00
CA ARG A 496 -0.28 44.76 14.07
C ARG A 496 -0.30 45.82 12.98
N ALA A 497 -0.77 45.45 11.78
CA ALA A 497 -1.01 46.41 10.69
C ALA A 497 -2.33 47.16 10.92
N LEU A 498 -3.40 46.45 11.32
CA LEU A 498 -4.72 47.05 11.48
C LEU A 498 -4.76 48.19 12.50
N ALA A 499 -4.11 48.04 13.65
CA ALA A 499 -4.07 49.09 14.69
C ALA A 499 -3.56 50.44 14.17
N SER A 500 -2.68 50.42 13.16
CA SER A 500 -2.10 51.61 12.55
C SER A 500 -2.81 52.05 11.25
N LEU A 501 -3.63 51.18 10.65
CA LEU A 501 -4.45 51.50 9.48
C LEU A 501 -5.78 52.17 9.87
N THR A 502 -6.35 51.84 11.03
CA THR A 502 -7.49 52.55 11.60
C THR A 502 -7.11 54.00 11.94
N GLY A 503 -7.47 54.95 11.07
CA GLY A 503 -7.12 56.37 11.20
C GLY A 503 -6.08 56.86 10.18
N SER A 504 -5.62 56.00 9.27
CA SER A 504 -4.76 56.38 8.13
C SER A 504 -5.57 56.94 6.95
N SER A 505 -4.89 57.56 5.98
CA SER A 505 -5.50 58.08 4.75
C SER A 505 -5.73 57.03 3.65
N PHE A 506 -5.48 55.75 3.92
CA PHE A 506 -5.65 54.68 2.92
C PHE A 506 -7.12 54.33 2.74
N GLU A 507 -7.57 54.29 1.49
CA GLU A 507 -8.95 53.97 1.14
C GLU A 507 -9.26 52.49 1.38
N ALA A 508 -10.30 52.23 2.18
CA ALA A 508 -10.76 50.88 2.49
C ALA A 508 -12.06 50.56 1.73
N ALA A 509 -12.00 49.59 0.80
CA ALA A 509 -13.18 49.06 0.12
C ALA A 509 -14.03 48.21 1.08
N ILE A 510 -13.40 47.50 2.02
CA ILE A 510 -14.06 46.82 3.15
C ILE A 510 -13.24 47.12 4.40
N GLY A 511 -13.82 47.90 5.33
CA GLY A 511 -13.13 48.40 6.52
C GLY A 511 -12.41 47.32 7.31
N GLY A 512 -11.10 47.49 7.52
CA GLY A 512 -10.27 46.56 8.30
C GLY A 512 -9.97 45.22 7.60
N VAL A 513 -10.33 45.06 6.33
CA VAL A 513 -10.15 43.80 5.59
C VAL A 513 -9.47 44.04 4.25
N LEU A 514 -10.00 44.95 3.44
CA LEU A 514 -9.62 45.12 2.05
C LEU A 514 -9.42 46.61 1.72
N TYR A 515 -8.24 46.96 1.21
CA TYR A 515 -7.83 48.34 0.93
C TYR A 515 -7.45 48.49 -0.54
N SER A 516 -7.71 49.66 -1.14
CA SER A 516 -7.24 49.99 -2.49
C SER A 516 -5.72 49.90 -2.54
N ARG A 517 -5.18 49.23 -3.55
CA ARG A 517 -3.74 49.01 -3.67
C ARG A 517 -3.05 50.28 -4.21
N THR A 518 -2.08 50.79 -3.47
CA THR A 518 -1.19 51.89 -3.90
C THR A 518 0.27 51.57 -3.54
N GLU A 519 1.23 52.22 -4.20
CA GLU A 519 2.66 52.04 -3.91
C GLU A 519 3.00 52.46 -2.47
N GLU A 520 2.32 53.47 -1.93
CA GLU A 520 2.52 53.91 -0.55
C GLU A 520 2.05 52.85 0.46
N LEU A 521 0.92 52.19 0.18
CA LEU A 521 0.40 51.11 1.03
C LEU A 521 1.32 49.89 1.00
N ASP A 522 1.78 49.48 -0.19
CA ASP A 522 2.74 48.38 -0.34
C ASP A 522 4.07 48.69 0.39
N SER A 523 4.62 49.89 0.20
CA SER A 523 5.82 50.37 0.89
C SER A 523 5.63 50.42 2.40
N TRP A 524 4.44 50.83 2.86
CA TRP A 524 4.11 50.89 4.28
C TRP A 524 4.03 49.50 4.91
N LEU A 525 3.38 48.54 4.26
CA LEU A 525 3.29 47.15 4.70
C LEU A 525 4.66 46.46 4.73
N ASN A 526 5.53 46.75 3.76
CA ASN A 526 6.89 46.21 3.71
C ASN A 526 7.79 46.66 4.88
N ARG A 527 7.49 47.79 5.54
CA ARG A 527 8.25 48.22 6.74
C ARG A 527 8.10 47.26 7.92
N PHE A 528 7.02 46.47 7.93
CA PHE A 528 6.79 45.48 8.97
C PHE A 528 7.58 44.18 8.71
N THR A 529 7.92 43.87 7.46
CA THR A 529 8.65 42.65 7.07
C THR A 529 10.17 42.83 7.12
N SER A 530 10.67 44.06 7.06
CA SER A 530 12.10 44.42 7.12
C SER A 530 12.67 44.55 8.55
N ARG A 531 12.00 43.98 9.56
CA ARG A 531 12.45 43.91 10.97
C ARG A 531 12.29 42.48 11.47
#